data_AF-A0A0P6X371-F1
#
_entry.id   AF-A0A0P6X371-F1
#
_cell.length_a   1.000
_cell.length_b   1.000
_cell.length_c   1.000
_cell.angle_alpha   90.00
_cell.angle_beta   90.00
_cell.angle_gamma   90.00
#
_symmetry.space_group_name_H-M   'P 1'
#
loop_
_entity.id
_entity.type
_entity.pdbx_description
1 polymer ?
#
loop_
_entity_poly.entity_id
_entity_poly.type
_entity_poly.pdbx_seq_one_letter_code
_entity_poly.pdbx_strand_id
1 'polypeptide(L)'
;MNAVKVLVTFGSSASIAFGIWHFFVPRAWKWYSYIHPSAAELVTAVRAVNVFFSLSLVLFGVMNLLFIFGGRANRYAVVVLLAATCILWLTRVVMQAVYPQGSLYPGLQYGMLAAFLLVWLAYTAALVLEVLRVPAAG
;
A
#
# COMPACT_ATOMS: atom_id res chain seq x y z
N MET A 1 -8.49 5.87 -21.42
CA MET A 1 -7.82 6.11 -20.11
C MET A 1 -6.31 6.11 -20.36
N ASN A 2 -5.55 7.10 -19.87
CA ASN A 2 -4.10 7.14 -20.12
C ASN A 2 -3.35 6.14 -19.21
N ALA A 3 -2.09 5.83 -19.53
CA ALA A 3 -1.29 4.84 -18.81
C ALA A 3 -1.19 5.14 -17.29
N VAL A 4 -0.99 6.41 -16.91
CA VAL A 4 -0.95 6.84 -15.51
C VAL A 4 -2.25 6.46 -14.79
N LYS A 5 -3.41 6.77 -15.36
CA LYS A 5 -4.71 6.40 -14.75
C LYS A 5 -4.88 4.89 -14.61
N VAL A 6 -4.45 4.09 -15.58
CA VAL A 6 -4.53 2.62 -15.48
C VAL A 6 -3.67 2.10 -14.33
N LEU A 7 -2.41 2.54 -14.27
CA LEU A 7 -1.45 2.13 -13.23
C LEU A 7 -1.89 2.56 -11.84
N VAL A 8 -2.34 3.82 -11.69
CA VAL A 8 -2.86 4.34 -10.43
C VAL A 8 -4.12 3.58 -10.01
N THR A 9 -5.04 3.29 -10.92
CA THR A 9 -6.24 2.51 -10.60
C THR A 9 -5.88 1.12 -10.11
N PHE A 10 -4.98 0.40 -10.79
CA PHE A 10 -4.55 -0.92 -10.38
C PHE A 10 -3.89 -0.89 -8.99
N GLY A 11 -2.89 -0.03 -8.80
CA GLY A 11 -2.18 0.09 -7.52
C GLY A 11 -3.10 0.52 -6.37
N SER A 12 -4.04 1.42 -6.64
CA SER A 12 -5.01 1.92 -5.64
C SER A 12 -6.03 0.86 -5.26
N SER A 13 -6.60 0.15 -6.23
CA SER A 13 -7.53 -0.96 -5.96
C SER A 13 -6.86 -2.04 -5.12
N ALA A 14 -5.63 -2.44 -5.48
CA ALA A 14 -4.86 -3.39 -4.69
C ALA A 14 -4.56 -2.86 -3.28
N SER A 15 -4.17 -1.58 -3.15
CA SER A 15 -3.90 -0.96 -1.85
C SER A 15 -5.12 -0.94 -0.95
N ILE A 16 -6.27 -0.55 -1.49
CA ILE A 16 -7.55 -0.56 -0.77
C ILE A 16 -7.92 -1.99 -0.36
N ALA A 17 -7.79 -2.96 -1.27
CA ALA A 17 -8.07 -4.37 -0.95
C ALA A 17 -7.17 -4.90 0.17
N PHE A 18 -5.86 -4.62 0.13
CA PHE A 18 -4.94 -4.95 1.22
C PHE A 18 -5.33 -4.24 2.53
N GLY A 19 -5.64 -2.95 2.48
CA GLY A 19 -6.05 -2.19 3.66
C GLY A 19 -7.31 -2.76 4.30
N ILE A 20 -8.34 -3.06 3.49
CA ILE A 20 -9.57 -3.71 3.97
C ILE A 20 -9.26 -5.08 4.57
N TRP A 21 -8.45 -5.89 3.88
CA TRP A 21 -8.11 -7.24 4.34
C TRP A 21 -7.40 -7.22 5.71
N HIS A 22 -6.45 -6.30 5.91
CA HIS A 22 -5.69 -6.19 7.16
C HIS A 22 -6.55 -5.93 8.40
N PHE A 23 -7.74 -5.34 8.29
CA PHE A 23 -8.66 -5.24 9.43
C PHE A 23 -9.07 -6.61 10.02
N PHE A 24 -9.03 -7.67 9.21
CA PHE A 24 -9.51 -9.00 9.58
C PHE A 24 -8.39 -10.03 9.76
N VAL A 25 -7.23 -9.83 9.11
CA VAL A 25 -6.08 -10.75 9.14
C VAL A 25 -5.68 -11.17 10.56
N PRO A 26 -5.54 -10.28 11.57
CA PRO A 26 -5.11 -10.70 12.90
C PRO A 26 -6.04 -11.71 13.57
N ARG A 27 -7.35 -11.62 13.29
CA ARG A 27 -8.35 -12.57 13.82
C ARG A 27 -8.35 -13.87 13.02
N ALA A 28 -8.36 -13.77 11.69
CA ALA A 28 -8.37 -14.92 10.79
C ALA A 28 -7.16 -15.85 11.02
N TRP A 29 -5.99 -15.26 11.28
CA TRP A 29 -4.72 -15.99 11.49
C TRP A 29 -4.32 -16.10 12.96
N LYS A 30 -5.22 -15.75 13.89
CA LYS A 30 -5.01 -15.86 15.35
C LYS A 30 -3.68 -15.24 15.83
N TRP A 31 -3.28 -14.08 15.31
CA TRP A 31 -1.98 -13.46 15.64
C TRP A 31 -1.74 -13.33 17.16
N TYR A 32 -2.79 -13.05 17.92
CA TYR A 32 -2.71 -12.88 19.37
C TYR A 32 -2.39 -14.16 20.14
N SER A 33 -2.62 -15.35 19.58
CA SER A 33 -2.26 -16.60 20.26
C SER A 33 -0.74 -16.86 20.27
N TYR A 34 0.02 -16.13 19.44
CA TYR A 34 1.48 -16.18 19.43
C TYR A 34 2.11 -15.18 20.41
N ILE A 35 1.31 -14.33 21.06
CA ILE A 35 1.77 -13.35 22.05
C ILE A 35 1.55 -13.93 23.45
N HIS A 36 2.56 -13.81 24.32
CA HIS A 36 2.47 -14.31 25.69
C HIS A 36 1.26 -13.69 26.42
N PRO A 37 0.45 -14.46 27.19
CA PRO A 37 -0.78 -13.95 27.80
C PRO A 37 -0.61 -12.74 28.73
N SER A 38 0.56 -12.60 29.38
CA SER A 38 0.85 -11.46 30.24
C SER A 38 1.23 -10.17 29.48
N ALA A 39 1.46 -10.23 28.17
CA ALA A 39 1.90 -9.10 27.35
C ALA A 39 0.72 -8.33 26.72
N ALA A 40 -0.24 -7.90 27.55
CA ALA A 40 -1.46 -7.22 27.10
C ALA A 40 -1.18 -5.93 26.30
N GLU A 41 -0.18 -5.15 26.71
CA GLU A 41 0.22 -3.92 26.00
C GLU A 41 0.72 -4.18 24.58
N LEU A 42 1.42 -5.31 24.36
CA LEU A 42 1.88 -5.68 23.02
C LEU A 42 0.70 -6.03 22.12
N VAL A 43 -0.32 -6.72 22.65
CA VAL A 43 -1.58 -6.99 21.92
C VAL A 43 -2.28 -5.68 21.55
N THR A 44 -2.36 -4.72 22.48
CA THR A 44 -2.95 -3.39 22.25
C THR A 44 -2.17 -2.62 21.16
N ALA A 45 -0.85 -2.61 21.23
CA ALA A 45 0.00 -1.97 20.24
C ALA A 45 -0.19 -2.58 18.83
N VAL A 46 -0.18 -3.90 18.72
CA VAL A 46 -0.42 -4.60 17.43
C VAL A 46 -1.80 -4.26 16.86
N ARG A 47 -2.85 -4.21 17.70
CA ARG A 47 -4.20 -3.79 17.27
C ARG A 47 -4.21 -2.37 16.72
N ALA A 48 -3.63 -1.43 17.45
CA ALA A 48 -3.59 -0.02 17.05
C ALA A 48 -2.82 0.16 15.74
N VAL A 49 -1.60 -0.40 15.65
CA VAL A 49 -0.78 -0.34 14.44
C VAL A 49 -1.52 -0.96 13.26
N ASN A 50 -2.19 -2.09 13.44
CA ASN A 50 -2.96 -2.72 12.37
C ASN A 50 -4.10 -1.83 11.87
N VAL A 51 -4.82 -1.14 12.75
CA VAL A 51 -5.89 -0.20 12.37
C VAL A 51 -5.32 0.99 11.59
N PHE A 52 -4.28 1.65 12.12
CA PHE A 52 -3.64 2.79 11.43
C PHE A 52 -3.05 2.38 10.09
N PHE A 53 -2.39 1.22 10.03
CA PHE A 53 -1.83 0.68 8.82
C PHE A 53 -2.92 0.39 7.76
N SER A 54 -3.98 -0.32 8.17
CA SER A 54 -5.13 -0.63 7.30
C SER A 54 -5.78 0.63 6.75
N LEU A 55 -6.05 1.60 7.63
CA LEU A 55 -6.65 2.87 7.25
C LEU A 55 -5.75 3.67 6.31
N SER A 56 -4.44 3.71 6.56
CA SER A 56 -3.48 4.40 5.69
C SER A 56 -3.50 3.82 4.28
N LEU A 57 -3.48 2.49 4.11
CA LEU A 57 -3.55 1.88 2.80
C LEU A 57 -4.83 2.24 2.04
N VAL A 58 -5.98 2.24 2.73
CA VAL A 58 -7.26 2.63 2.14
C VAL A 58 -7.25 4.11 1.76
N LEU A 59 -6.88 5.00 2.67
CA LEU A 59 -6.90 6.44 2.44
C LEU A 59 -5.95 6.85 1.33
N PHE A 60 -4.70 6.36 1.30
CA PHE A 60 -3.77 6.67 0.21
C PHE A 60 -4.27 6.13 -1.12
N GLY A 61 -4.84 4.92 -1.17
CA GLY A 61 -5.46 4.39 -2.40
C GLY A 61 -6.62 5.26 -2.88
N VAL A 62 -7.54 5.65 -1.99
CA VAL A 62 -8.68 6.52 -2.33
C VAL A 62 -8.20 7.90 -2.78
N MET A 63 -7.27 8.52 -2.07
CA MET A 63 -6.71 9.83 -2.44
C MET A 63 -6.07 9.79 -3.82
N ASN A 64 -5.32 8.74 -4.15
CA ASN A 64 -4.70 8.60 -5.48
C ASN A 64 -5.76 8.53 -6.59
N LEU A 65 -6.84 7.77 -6.39
CA LEU A 65 -7.98 7.74 -7.31
C LEU A 65 -8.64 9.12 -7.44
N LEU A 66 -8.95 9.78 -6.33
CA LEU A 66 -9.58 11.09 -6.34
C LEU A 66 -8.72 12.14 -7.04
N PHE A 67 -7.40 12.11 -6.85
CA PHE A 67 -6.49 13.11 -7.41
C PHE A 67 -6.32 12.90 -8.92
N ILE A 68 -6.22 11.65 -9.39
CA ILE A 68 -6.01 11.37 -10.82
C ILE A 68 -7.31 11.49 -11.64
N PHE A 69 -8.48 11.23 -11.05
CA PHE A 69 -9.78 11.31 -11.74
C PHE A 69 -10.52 12.62 -11.49
N GLY A 70 -10.32 13.28 -10.34
CA GLY A 70 -11.08 14.45 -9.95
C GLY A 70 -10.79 15.71 -10.76
N GLY A 71 -9.68 15.77 -11.50
CA GLY A 71 -9.33 16.90 -12.39
C GLY A 71 -9.05 18.23 -11.67
N ARG A 72 -9.09 18.25 -10.34
CA ARG A 72 -8.86 19.44 -9.49
C ARG A 72 -7.47 19.51 -8.87
N ALA A 73 -6.76 18.38 -8.82
CA ALA A 73 -5.41 18.33 -8.25
C ALA A 73 -4.39 18.87 -9.26
N ASN A 74 -3.54 19.79 -8.82
CA ASN A 74 -2.41 20.22 -9.64
C ASN A 74 -1.36 19.09 -9.73
N ARG A 75 -0.48 19.18 -10.74
CA ARG A 75 0.54 18.17 -11.01
C ARG A 75 1.46 17.92 -9.81
N TYR A 76 1.88 18.96 -9.11
CA TYR A 76 2.74 18.85 -7.92
C TYR A 76 2.08 17.98 -6.84
N ALA A 77 0.80 18.23 -6.54
CA ALA A 77 0.05 17.47 -5.55
C ALA A 77 -0.07 15.98 -5.92
N VAL A 78 -0.29 15.68 -7.21
CA VAL A 78 -0.31 14.28 -7.72
C VAL A 78 1.05 13.62 -7.53
N VAL A 79 2.14 14.29 -7.92
CA VAL A 79 3.50 13.76 -7.79
C VAL A 79 3.88 13.52 -6.33
N VAL A 80 3.58 14.46 -5.43
CA VAL A 80 3.87 14.31 -3.98
C VAL A 80 3.09 13.13 -3.39
N LEU A 81 1.80 13.00 -3.71
CA LEU A 81 0.98 11.89 -3.21
C LEU A 81 1.47 10.54 -3.74
N LEU A 82 1.80 10.45 -5.03
CA LEU A 82 2.37 9.24 -5.63
C LEU A 82 3.73 8.91 -5.02
N ALA A 83 4.60 9.88 -4.78
CA ALA A 83 5.90 9.68 -4.15
C ALA A 83 5.76 9.14 -2.72
N ALA A 84 4.88 9.74 -1.90
CA ALA A 84 4.59 9.23 -0.56
C ALA A 84 4.06 7.79 -0.60
N THR A 85 3.17 7.49 -1.55
CA THR A 85 2.62 6.14 -1.75
C THR A 85 3.71 5.14 -2.19
N CYS A 86 4.62 5.55 -3.08
CA CYS A 86 5.76 4.74 -3.50
C CYS A 86 6.69 4.41 -2.34
N ILE A 87 6.99 5.39 -1.47
CA ILE A 87 7.83 5.17 -0.28
C ILE A 87 7.17 4.15 0.65
N LEU A 88 5.87 4.31 0.95
CA LEU A 88 5.13 3.36 1.79
C LEU A 88 5.19 1.94 1.24
N TRP A 89 4.97 1.75 -0.07
CA TRP A 89 5.03 0.44 -0.70
C TRP A 89 6.44 -0.13 -0.80
N LEU A 90 7.46 0.71 -1.05
CA LEU A 90 8.85 0.29 -1.02
C LEU A 90 9.24 -0.20 0.37
N THR A 91 8.86 0.52 1.43
CA THR A 91 9.07 0.09 2.81
C THR A 91 8.46 -1.29 3.04
N ARG A 92 7.25 -1.56 2.51
CA ARG A 92 6.64 -2.90 2.60
C ARG A 92 7.43 -3.97 1.84
N VAL A 93 7.91 -3.68 0.64
CA VAL A 93 8.76 -4.61 -0.13
C VAL A 93 10.04 -4.94 0.66
N VAL A 94 10.72 -3.92 1.18
CA VAL A 94 11.95 -4.09 1.97
C VAL A 94 11.67 -4.89 3.24
N MET A 95 10.62 -4.54 3.98
CA MET A 95 10.26 -5.27 5.20
C MET A 95 9.89 -6.73 4.92
N GLN A 96 9.21 -7.02 3.81
CA GLN A 96 8.89 -8.40 3.42
C GLN A 96 10.13 -9.19 2.96
N ALA A 97 11.12 -8.52 2.38
CA ALA A 97 12.38 -9.16 1.98
C ALA A 97 13.30 -9.45 3.18
N VAL A 98 13.39 -8.53 4.14
CA VAL A 98 14.26 -8.67 5.32
C VAL A 98 13.59 -9.49 6.43
N TYR A 99 12.30 -9.26 6.67
CA TYR A 99 11.50 -9.92 7.71
C TYR A 99 10.27 -10.58 7.07
N PRO A 100 10.45 -11.75 6.42
CA PRO A 100 9.40 -12.39 5.64
C PRO A 100 8.18 -12.72 6.49
N GLN A 101 7.07 -12.04 6.20
CA GLN A 101 5.78 -12.34 6.79
C GLN A 101 5.18 -13.56 6.08
N GLY A 102 4.32 -14.31 6.80
CA GLY A 102 3.66 -15.49 6.24
C GLY A 102 4.58 -16.69 6.00
N SER A 103 5.76 -16.71 6.62
CA SER A 103 6.80 -17.75 6.44
C SER A 103 6.38 -19.16 6.84
N LEU A 104 5.32 -19.31 7.64
CA LEU A 104 4.69 -20.61 7.92
C LEU A 104 4.11 -21.26 6.64
N TYR A 105 3.80 -20.47 5.62
CA TYR A 105 3.24 -20.92 4.34
C TYR A 105 4.03 -20.30 3.19
N PRO A 106 4.99 -21.02 2.58
CA PRO A 106 5.88 -20.47 1.55
C PRO A 106 5.14 -19.79 0.39
N GLY A 107 4.02 -20.36 -0.05
CA GLY A 107 3.17 -19.75 -1.09
C GLY A 107 2.61 -18.38 -0.70
N LEU A 108 2.26 -18.18 0.57
CA LEU A 108 1.83 -16.89 1.09
C LEU A 108 3.00 -15.91 1.18
N GLN A 109 4.16 -16.34 1.68
CA GLN A 109 5.34 -15.49 1.80
C GLN A 109 5.77 -14.90 0.44
N TYR A 110 5.96 -15.76 -0.56
CA TYR A 110 6.39 -15.32 -1.90
C TYR A 110 5.26 -14.63 -2.66
N GLY A 111 4.01 -15.07 -2.47
CA GLY A 111 2.84 -14.41 -3.04
C GLY A 111 2.69 -12.96 -2.54
N MET A 112 2.89 -12.72 -1.25
CA MET A 112 2.89 -11.37 -0.68
C MET A 112 4.04 -10.52 -1.22
N LEU A 113 5.26 -11.06 -1.29
CA LEU A 113 6.40 -10.32 -1.85
C LEU A 113 6.15 -9.93 -3.31
N ALA A 114 5.66 -10.86 -4.13
CA ALA A 114 5.29 -10.59 -5.52
C ALA A 114 4.19 -9.53 -5.62
N ALA A 115 3.14 -9.64 -4.82
CA ALA A 115 2.07 -8.65 -4.80
C ALA A 115 2.57 -7.26 -4.38
N PHE A 116 3.43 -7.16 -3.36
CA PHE A 116 3.98 -5.89 -2.91
C PHE A 116 4.87 -5.25 -3.99
N LEU A 117 5.68 -6.06 -4.68
CA LEU A 117 6.48 -5.61 -5.81
C LEU A 117 5.61 -5.09 -6.96
N LEU A 118 4.55 -5.81 -7.33
CA LEU A 118 3.65 -5.38 -8.41
C LEU A 118 2.95 -4.06 -8.09
N VAL A 119 2.46 -3.88 -6.87
CA VAL A 119 1.82 -2.62 -6.46
C VAL A 119 2.83 -1.47 -6.42
N TRP A 120 4.02 -1.72 -5.86
CA TRP A 120 5.10 -0.73 -5.85
C TRP A 120 5.54 -0.31 -7.26
N LEU A 121 5.72 -1.26 -8.16
CA LEU A 121 6.08 -1.01 -9.56
C LEU A 121 4.99 -0.22 -10.28
N ALA A 122 3.71 -0.53 -10.04
CA ALA A 122 2.60 0.21 -10.64
C ALA A 122 2.61 1.70 -10.24
N TYR A 123 2.76 2.00 -8.95
CA TYR A 123 2.85 3.38 -8.48
C TYR A 123 4.13 4.08 -8.94
N THR A 124 5.27 3.38 -8.93
CA THR A 124 6.56 3.94 -9.35
C THR A 124 6.55 4.28 -10.84
N ALA A 125 6.01 3.39 -11.68
CA ALA A 125 5.83 3.66 -13.09
C ALA A 125 4.89 4.85 -13.32
N ALA A 126 3.77 4.93 -12.58
CA ALA A 126 2.87 6.08 -12.65
C ALA A 126 3.56 7.40 -12.25
N LEU A 127 4.36 7.37 -11.18
CA LEU A 127 5.14 8.52 -10.71
C LEU A 127 6.14 8.98 -11.77
N VAL A 128 6.95 8.06 -12.32
CA VAL A 128 7.94 8.38 -13.35
C VAL A 128 7.26 9.00 -14.57
N LEU A 129 6.15 8.42 -15.03
CA LEU A 129 5.40 8.96 -16.17
C LEU A 129 4.84 10.37 -15.87
N GLU A 130 4.31 10.62 -14.68
CA GLU A 130 3.78 11.94 -14.32
C GLU A 130 4.89 12.99 -14.12
N VAL A 131 6.08 12.59 -13.67
CA VAL A 131 7.27 13.45 -13.55
C VAL A 131 7.90 13.76 -14.92
N LEU A 132 7.90 12.81 -15.85
CA LEU A 132 8.43 13.02 -17.20
C LEU A 132 7.45 13.70 -18.14
N ARG A 133 6.18 13.84 -17.74
CA ARG A 133 5.15 14.50 -18.53
C ARG A 133 5.56 15.94 -18.87
N VAL A 134 5.79 16.22 -20.14
CA VAL A 134 6.05 17.57 -20.63
C VAL A 134 4.76 18.39 -20.48
N PRO A 135 4.81 19.59 -19.87
CA PRO A 135 3.65 20.49 -19.85
C PRO A 135 3.19 20.75 -21.29
N ALA A 136 1.88 20.67 -21.56
CA ALA A 136 1.38 21.14 -22.85
C ALA A 136 1.77 22.62 -22.98
N ALA A 137 2.45 22.99 -24.07
CA ALA A 137 2.70 24.39 -24.39
C ALA A 137 1.34 25.10 -24.44
N GLY A 138 1.14 26.07 -23.56
CA GLY A 138 -0.06 26.89 -23.49
C GLY A 138 -0.10 27.92 -24.61
#